data_AF-A0A815Q9X2-F1
#
_entry.id   AF-A0A815Q9X2-F1
#
_cell.length_a   1.000
_cell.length_b   1.000
_cell.length_c   1.000
_cell.angle_alpha   90.00
_cell.angle_beta   90.00
_cell.angle_gamma   90.00
#
_symmetry.space_group_name_H-M   'P 1'
#
loop_
_entity.id
_entity.type
_entity.pdbx_description
1 polymer ?
#
loop_
_entity_poly.entity_id
_entity_poly.type
_entity_poly.pdbx_seq_one_letter_code
_entity_poly.pdbx_strand_id
1 'polypeptide(L)'
;MINLEELKLYLSVRRSDSTYIDGIQLYDQFLIYMTQLKKFTFSIKTMVLFRTVKVELQSNEDIQRSFIGRGYQQVASYVHPNAFSCDGKCHIYSLPYDFEYFFNLDNSFQGGMFNKVRQLKMSDAIPFEDNLFKLISQNFPFLEFLYISNDYPQKHNQHSSTSIIFPYLKFLDLKWAHIDYAELFLLKKNMYLSRLSNLFMKYESLITITNNFTNDATQFNFGNFHLHITAPFTSTFIAYHETATQPISKSPSKNESYTKQRYFQRLQKSLVRHRSRSSFYSNSNSPSSSRSRSRSHRQVKSPSRYNCSQRYSSFYQNC
;
A
#
# COMPACT_ATOMS: atom_id res chain seq x y z
N MET A 1 16.19 -35.77 16.07
CA MET A 1 16.52 -34.74 15.05
C MET A 1 15.40 -34.73 14.03
N ILE A 2 14.92 -33.56 13.65
CA ILE A 2 13.85 -33.42 12.65
C ILE A 2 14.50 -33.64 11.27
N ASN A 3 14.02 -34.63 10.52
CA ASN A 3 14.45 -34.89 9.14
C ASN A 3 13.79 -33.89 8.19
N LEU A 4 14.16 -32.61 8.30
CA LEU A 4 13.60 -31.54 7.47
C LEU A 4 14.42 -31.39 6.19
N GLU A 5 13.88 -31.85 5.05
CA GLU A 5 14.55 -31.75 3.76
C GLU A 5 14.21 -30.46 2.99
N GLU A 6 13.03 -29.88 3.23
CA GLU A 6 12.59 -28.63 2.61
C GLU A 6 12.08 -27.63 3.64
N LEU A 7 12.48 -26.36 3.50
CA LEU A 7 12.02 -25.27 4.35
C LEU A 7 11.69 -24.05 3.50
N LYS A 8 10.45 -23.56 3.66
CA LYS A 8 9.98 -22.31 3.09
C LYS A 8 9.76 -21.28 4.20
N LEU A 9 10.64 -20.29 4.28
CA LEU A 9 10.69 -19.30 5.36
C LEU A 9 10.22 -17.92 4.89
N TYR A 10 9.16 -17.41 5.51
CA TYR A 10 8.84 -15.99 5.45
C TYR A 10 9.14 -15.35 6.79
N LEU A 11 10.02 -14.35 6.81
CA LEU A 11 10.44 -13.68 8.05
C LEU A 11 10.35 -12.17 7.88
N SER A 12 9.78 -11.50 8.87
CA SER A 12 9.81 -10.04 8.97
C SER A 12 10.21 -9.66 10.38
N VAL A 13 11.38 -9.04 10.53
CA VAL A 13 11.95 -8.69 11.82
C VAL A 13 12.28 -7.20 11.89
N ARG A 14 12.09 -6.63 13.08
CA ARG A 14 12.55 -5.28 13.43
C ARG A 14 13.70 -5.40 14.42
N ARG A 15 14.82 -4.77 14.11
CA ARG A 15 16.09 -4.90 14.80
C ARG A 15 16.56 -3.58 15.38
N SER A 16 17.15 -3.65 16.57
CA SER A 16 17.75 -2.50 17.26
C SER A 16 19.24 -2.35 17.01
N ASP A 17 19.92 -3.40 16.55
CA ASP A 17 21.37 -3.51 16.40
C ASP A 17 21.92 -3.00 15.05
N SER A 18 21.14 -2.19 14.33
CA SER A 18 21.54 -1.52 13.08
C SER A 18 22.09 -2.41 11.96
N THR A 19 21.96 -3.73 12.05
CA THR A 19 22.45 -4.70 11.05
C THR A 19 21.28 -5.42 10.38
N TYR A 20 21.40 -5.63 9.07
CA TYR A 20 20.46 -6.48 8.34
C TYR A 20 20.76 -7.95 8.58
N ILE A 21 19.75 -8.82 8.44
CA ILE A 21 20.02 -10.25 8.33
C ILE A 21 20.68 -10.50 6.98
N ASP A 22 21.93 -10.97 7.02
CA ASP A 22 22.70 -11.36 5.84
C ASP A 22 22.90 -12.89 5.78
N GLY A 23 23.68 -13.34 4.78
CA GLY A 23 23.87 -14.77 4.52
C GLY A 23 24.75 -15.44 5.56
N ILE A 24 25.65 -14.68 6.19
CA ILE A 24 26.53 -15.17 7.26
C ILE A 24 25.68 -15.46 8.49
N GLN A 25 24.89 -14.49 8.93
CA GLN A 25 24.04 -14.66 10.09
C GLN A 25 23.02 -15.78 9.91
N LEU A 26 22.37 -15.84 8.74
CA LEU A 26 21.37 -16.88 8.47
C LEU A 26 21.99 -18.29 8.47
N TYR A 27 23.19 -18.44 7.91
CA TYR A 27 23.90 -19.70 7.91
C TYR A 27 24.33 -20.13 9.31
N ASP A 28 25.07 -19.26 10.01
CA ASP A 28 25.70 -19.58 11.29
C ASP A 28 24.67 -19.80 12.42
N GLN A 29 23.52 -19.12 12.36
CA GLN A 29 22.50 -19.20 13.42
C GLN A 29 21.44 -20.28 13.17
N PHE A 30 21.14 -20.61 11.92
CA PHE A 30 20.01 -21.50 11.59
C PHE A 30 20.44 -22.70 10.76
N LEU A 31 21.10 -22.45 9.62
CA LEU A 31 21.20 -23.48 8.58
C LEU A 31 22.31 -24.49 8.85
N ILE A 32 23.34 -24.13 9.63
CA ILE A 32 24.38 -25.07 10.06
C ILE A 32 23.81 -26.26 10.86
N TYR A 33 22.68 -26.06 11.54
CA TYR A 33 22.01 -27.11 12.32
C TYR A 33 21.01 -27.93 11.49
N MET A 34 20.74 -27.55 10.24
CA MET A 34 19.78 -28.20 9.34
C MET A 34 20.49 -29.01 8.25
N THR A 35 21.33 -29.96 8.66
CA THR A 35 22.23 -30.70 7.75
C THR A 35 21.54 -31.54 6.69
N GLN A 36 20.26 -31.86 6.85
CA GLN A 36 19.46 -32.60 5.88
C GLN A 36 18.68 -31.70 4.90
N LEU A 37 18.76 -30.38 5.07
CA LEU A 37 18.01 -29.43 4.26
C LEU A 37 18.55 -29.38 2.84
N LYS A 38 17.80 -29.94 1.89
CA LYS A 38 18.10 -29.97 0.46
C LYS A 38 17.60 -28.72 -0.24
N LYS A 39 16.49 -28.14 0.24
CA LYS A 39 15.85 -26.99 -0.37
C LYS A 39 15.47 -25.95 0.67
N PHE A 40 16.00 -24.76 0.48
CA PHE A 40 15.68 -23.60 1.31
C PHE A 40 15.18 -22.47 0.44
N THR A 41 13.94 -22.05 0.69
CA THR A 41 13.30 -20.93 -0.01
C THR A 41 12.90 -19.89 1.01
N PHE A 42 13.32 -18.64 0.82
CA PHE A 42 13.09 -17.61 1.82
C PHE A 42 12.68 -16.26 1.25
N SER A 43 12.03 -15.47 2.10
CA SER A 43 11.69 -14.07 1.89
C SER A 43 11.80 -13.39 3.25
N ILE A 44 12.94 -12.74 3.47
CA ILE A 44 13.35 -12.19 4.78
C ILE A 44 13.40 -10.67 4.68
N LYS A 45 12.66 -10.02 5.57
CA LYS A 45 12.63 -8.57 5.74
C LYS A 45 13.24 -8.19 7.04
N THR A 46 14.18 -7.27 6.98
CA THR A 46 14.82 -6.67 8.15
C THR A 46 14.59 -5.18 8.12
N MET A 47 13.98 -4.66 9.19
CA MET A 47 13.90 -3.23 9.46
C MET A 47 14.85 -2.91 10.60
N VAL A 48 15.80 -2.01 10.40
CA VAL A 48 16.74 -1.57 11.42
C VAL A 48 16.41 -0.15 11.86
N LEU A 49 16.58 0.14 13.15
CA LEU A 49 16.43 1.50 13.68
C LEU A 49 17.80 2.13 13.95
N PHE A 50 18.03 3.34 13.45
CA PHE A 50 19.21 4.13 13.76
C PHE A 50 18.89 5.05 14.93
N ARG A 51 19.46 4.76 16.10
CA ARG A 51 19.28 5.62 17.27
C ARG A 51 20.17 6.86 17.24
N THR A 52 21.41 6.76 16.74
CA THR A 52 22.39 7.83 16.99
C THR A 52 23.59 7.90 16.02
N VAL A 53 23.78 6.99 15.07
CA VAL A 53 25.02 6.94 14.27
C VAL A 53 24.72 6.80 12.78
N LYS A 54 25.52 7.48 11.93
CA LYS A 54 25.66 7.15 10.51
C LYS A 54 26.19 5.72 10.41
N VAL A 55 25.30 4.75 10.35
CA VAL A 55 25.70 3.37 10.07
C VAL A 55 25.83 3.25 8.56
N GLU A 56 27.00 2.84 8.10
CA GLU A 56 27.17 2.43 6.70
C GLU A 56 26.30 1.18 6.49
N LEU A 57 25.21 1.37 5.76
CA LEU A 57 24.32 0.27 5.42
C LEU A 57 24.96 -0.58 4.33
N GLN A 58 24.88 -1.90 4.50
CA GLN A 58 25.27 -2.84 3.46
C GLN A 58 24.51 -2.53 2.17
N SER A 59 25.22 -2.53 1.04
CA SER A 59 24.61 -2.39 -0.28
C SER A 59 23.84 -3.67 -0.67
N ASN A 60 23.06 -3.60 -1.75
CA ASN A 60 22.42 -4.80 -2.30
C ASN A 60 23.45 -5.85 -2.70
N GLU A 61 24.55 -5.42 -3.28
CA GLU A 61 25.64 -6.25 -3.75
C GLU A 61 26.33 -6.96 -2.59
N ASP A 62 26.55 -6.26 -1.47
CA ASP A 62 27.15 -6.85 -0.27
C ASP A 62 26.23 -7.90 0.36
N ILE A 63 24.93 -7.59 0.47
CA ILE A 63 23.93 -8.54 0.95
C ILE A 63 23.91 -9.78 0.05
N GLN A 64 23.77 -9.63 -1.26
CA GLN A 64 23.70 -10.77 -2.18
C GLN A 64 24.98 -11.62 -2.16
N ARG A 65 26.16 -10.97 -2.14
CA ARG A 65 27.46 -11.65 -2.08
C ARG A 65 27.60 -12.52 -0.82
N SER A 66 27.07 -12.07 0.32
CA SER A 66 27.11 -12.83 1.58
C SER A 66 26.37 -14.18 1.50
N PHE A 67 25.36 -14.30 0.64
CA PHE A 67 24.63 -15.55 0.41
C PHE A 67 25.34 -16.41 -0.64
N ILE A 68 25.80 -15.82 -1.75
CA ILE A 68 26.50 -16.57 -2.80
C ILE A 68 27.73 -17.27 -2.23
N GLY A 69 28.50 -16.59 -1.37
CA GLY A 69 29.68 -17.16 -0.72
C GLY A 69 29.40 -18.38 0.19
N ARG A 70 28.13 -18.65 0.52
CA ARG A 70 27.68 -19.79 1.33
C ARG A 70 26.99 -20.89 0.51
N GLY A 71 27.05 -20.82 -0.82
CA GLY A 71 26.47 -21.82 -1.72
C GLY A 71 25.01 -21.57 -2.10
N TYR A 72 24.42 -20.45 -1.72
CA TYR A 72 23.08 -20.06 -2.21
C TYR A 72 23.18 -19.56 -3.65
N GLN A 73 22.58 -20.28 -4.59
CA GLN A 73 22.83 -20.03 -6.01
C GLN A 73 22.22 -18.73 -6.54
N GLN A 74 20.99 -18.37 -6.13
CA GLN A 74 20.33 -17.17 -6.64
C GLN A 74 19.48 -16.49 -5.58
N VAL A 75 19.91 -15.29 -5.19
CA VAL A 75 19.21 -14.41 -4.26
C VAL A 75 19.09 -13.03 -4.88
N ALA A 76 18.04 -12.32 -4.54
CA ALA A 76 17.91 -10.90 -4.84
C ALA A 76 17.62 -10.14 -3.54
N SER A 77 18.03 -8.87 -3.52
CA SER A 77 17.83 -7.97 -2.38
C SER A 77 17.39 -6.59 -2.84
N TYR A 78 16.67 -5.90 -1.97
CA TYR A 78 16.51 -4.44 -2.02
C TYR A 78 16.77 -3.87 -0.65
N VAL A 79 17.80 -3.04 -0.58
CA VAL A 79 18.15 -2.20 0.55
C VAL A 79 17.61 -0.81 0.25
N HIS A 80 16.70 -0.34 1.10
CA HIS A 80 16.20 1.02 1.11
C HIS A 80 16.83 1.78 2.28
N PRO A 81 17.84 2.63 2.02
CA PRO A 81 18.29 3.59 3.01
C PRO A 81 17.20 4.66 3.14
N ASN A 82 16.35 4.56 4.17
CA ASN A 82 15.34 5.58 4.36
C ASN A 82 15.98 6.82 5.01
N ALA A 83 16.37 7.78 4.17
CA ALA A 83 16.98 9.02 4.61
C ALA A 83 16.05 9.85 5.54
N PHE A 84 14.74 9.61 5.51
CA PHE A 84 13.76 10.42 6.23
C PHE A 84 13.40 9.90 7.62
N SER A 85 13.41 8.59 7.86
CA SER A 85 12.84 8.01 9.10
C SER A 85 13.86 7.44 10.10
N CYS A 86 15.14 7.75 9.96
CA CYS A 86 16.21 7.17 10.79
C CYS A 86 16.06 5.63 10.91
N ASP A 87 15.57 4.96 9.86
CA ASP A 87 15.42 3.52 9.77
C ASP A 87 15.94 3.02 8.41
N GLY A 88 16.35 1.77 8.38
CA GLY A 88 16.83 1.10 7.18
C GLY A 88 15.95 -0.11 6.92
N LYS A 89 15.63 -0.38 5.67
CA LYS A 89 14.90 -1.59 5.29
C LYS A 89 15.76 -2.39 4.34
N CYS A 90 15.84 -3.69 4.57
CA CYS A 90 16.40 -4.65 3.63
C CYS A 90 15.40 -5.78 3.49
N HIS A 91 15.14 -6.20 2.26
CA HIS A 91 14.40 -7.42 2.01
C HIS A 91 15.16 -8.25 0.99
N ILE A 92 15.51 -9.45 1.42
CA ILE A 92 16.22 -10.46 0.64
C ILE A 92 15.35 -11.71 0.46
N TYR A 93 15.44 -12.33 -0.70
CA TYR A 93 14.62 -13.49 -1.05
C TYR A 93 15.33 -14.39 -2.06
N SER A 94 14.94 -15.66 -2.05
CA SER A 94 15.40 -16.65 -3.04
C SER A 94 14.77 -16.40 -4.42
N LEU A 95 15.51 -16.72 -5.46
CA LEU A 95 15.01 -16.75 -6.84
C LEU A 95 14.86 -18.20 -7.35
N PRO A 96 13.83 -18.50 -8.17
CA PRO A 96 12.68 -17.62 -8.46
C PRO A 96 11.82 -17.36 -7.20
N TYR A 97 11.14 -16.21 -7.15
CA TYR A 97 10.30 -15.87 -6.00
C TYR A 97 9.09 -16.80 -5.91
N ASP A 98 9.04 -17.60 -4.83
CA ASP A 98 8.09 -18.71 -4.75
C ASP A 98 6.84 -18.43 -3.89
N PHE A 99 6.74 -17.25 -3.27
CA PHE A 99 5.62 -16.92 -2.37
C PHE A 99 4.45 -16.30 -3.15
N GLU A 100 3.24 -16.57 -2.69
CA GLU A 100 2.02 -15.98 -3.24
C GLU A 100 1.78 -14.54 -2.81
N TYR A 101 2.60 -14.04 -1.89
CA TYR A 101 2.45 -12.72 -1.31
C TYR A 101 3.77 -11.98 -1.29
N PHE A 102 3.68 -10.68 -1.50
CA PHE A 102 4.77 -9.74 -1.40
C PHE A 102 4.27 -8.55 -0.58
N PHE A 103 4.78 -8.40 0.64
CA PHE A 103 4.36 -7.29 1.50
C PHE A 103 5.40 -6.16 1.49
N ASN A 104 5.04 -4.97 1.97
CA ASN A 104 5.96 -3.85 2.18
C ASN A 104 6.83 -3.50 0.96
N LEU A 105 6.27 -3.57 -0.25
CA LEU A 105 6.94 -3.01 -1.42
C LEU A 105 6.96 -1.48 -1.28
N ASP A 106 8.10 -0.87 -1.61
CA ASP A 106 8.35 0.57 -1.50
C ASP A 106 8.93 1.14 -2.80
N ASN A 107 9.29 2.43 -2.82
CA ASN A 107 9.80 3.10 -4.02
C ASN A 107 11.18 2.60 -4.47
N SER A 108 11.86 1.75 -3.70
CA SER A 108 13.14 1.16 -4.11
C SER A 108 12.98 -0.14 -4.89
N PHE A 109 11.74 -0.53 -5.23
CA PHE A 109 11.51 -1.67 -6.09
C PHE A 109 12.07 -1.43 -7.50
N GLN A 110 12.95 -2.33 -7.95
CA GLN A 110 13.64 -2.25 -9.25
C GLN A 110 13.08 -3.21 -10.31
N GLY A 111 12.05 -4.00 -10.00
CA GLY A 111 11.49 -5.00 -10.89
C GLY A 111 11.92 -6.44 -10.56
N GLY A 112 11.61 -7.36 -11.48
CA GLY A 112 11.83 -8.81 -11.35
C GLY A 112 10.57 -9.62 -11.71
N MET A 113 10.70 -10.92 -11.94
CA MET A 113 9.54 -11.74 -12.32
C MET A 113 8.90 -12.41 -11.10
N PHE A 114 7.70 -11.96 -10.73
CA PHE A 114 6.94 -12.44 -9.56
C PHE A 114 5.68 -13.23 -9.94
N ASN A 115 5.84 -14.25 -10.80
CA ASN A 115 4.74 -15.02 -11.39
C ASN A 115 3.83 -15.74 -10.38
N LYS A 116 4.32 -16.03 -9.17
CA LYS A 116 3.53 -16.68 -8.12
C LYS A 116 2.78 -15.70 -7.22
N VAL A 117 3.17 -14.43 -7.21
CA VAL A 117 2.53 -13.43 -6.34
C VAL A 117 1.10 -13.17 -6.82
N ARG A 118 0.17 -13.25 -5.87
CA ARG A 118 -1.25 -12.91 -6.00
C ARG A 118 -1.63 -11.73 -5.12
N GLN A 119 -0.88 -11.48 -4.04
CA GLN A 119 -1.16 -10.42 -3.08
C GLN A 119 0.04 -9.48 -2.92
N LEU A 120 -0.16 -8.19 -3.16
CA LEU A 120 0.84 -7.14 -3.01
C LEU A 120 0.35 -6.12 -1.98
N LYS A 121 1.21 -5.83 -0.99
CA LYS A 121 1.01 -4.71 -0.07
C LYS A 121 2.15 -3.73 -0.23
N MET A 122 1.80 -2.46 -0.44
CA MET A 122 2.76 -1.37 -0.64
C MET A 122 2.64 -0.35 0.47
N SER A 123 3.78 0.16 0.95
CA SER A 123 3.82 1.23 1.95
C SER A 123 5.15 1.95 1.93
N ASP A 124 5.12 3.27 1.87
CA ASP A 124 6.32 4.09 1.89
C ASP A 124 6.01 5.50 2.43
N ALA A 125 7.04 6.22 2.88
CA ALA A 125 6.96 7.61 3.28
C ALA A 125 7.10 8.59 2.09
N ILE A 126 7.52 8.07 0.93
CA ILE A 126 7.60 8.81 -0.33
C ILE A 126 6.38 8.45 -1.18
N PRO A 127 5.69 9.42 -1.82
CA PRO A 127 4.57 9.13 -2.73
C PRO A 127 4.92 8.09 -3.80
N PHE A 128 3.97 7.24 -4.17
CA PHE A 128 4.14 6.32 -5.30
C PHE A 128 3.73 7.00 -6.60
N GLU A 129 4.66 7.12 -7.54
CA GLU A 129 4.39 7.73 -8.85
C GLU A 129 3.95 6.67 -9.89
N ASP A 130 3.35 7.13 -10.99
CA ASP A 130 2.81 6.29 -12.07
C ASP A 130 3.81 5.23 -12.59
N ASN A 131 5.10 5.59 -12.67
CA ASN A 131 6.16 4.69 -13.15
C ASN A 131 6.30 3.45 -12.28
N LEU A 132 6.08 3.57 -10.96
CA LEU A 132 6.13 2.41 -10.07
C LEU A 132 4.95 1.48 -10.33
N PHE A 133 3.74 2.00 -10.53
CA PHE A 133 2.58 1.18 -10.86
C PHE A 133 2.71 0.50 -12.22
N LYS A 134 3.33 1.18 -13.20
CA LYS A 134 3.71 0.57 -14.48
C LYS A 134 4.67 -0.60 -14.26
N LEU A 135 5.73 -0.39 -13.49
CA LEU A 135 6.69 -1.45 -13.14
C LEU A 135 5.98 -2.61 -12.46
N ILE A 136 5.10 -2.36 -11.49
CA ILE A 136 4.34 -3.40 -10.79
C ILE A 136 3.46 -4.18 -11.76
N SER A 137 2.72 -3.50 -12.65
CA SER A 137 1.84 -4.18 -13.61
C SER A 137 2.58 -5.17 -14.52
N GLN A 138 3.84 -4.89 -14.83
CA GLN A 138 4.70 -5.75 -15.65
C GLN A 138 5.33 -6.91 -14.88
N ASN A 139 5.70 -6.66 -13.61
CA ASN A 139 6.46 -7.61 -12.79
C ASN A 139 5.57 -8.54 -11.95
N PHE A 140 4.29 -8.19 -11.75
CA PHE A 140 3.29 -8.97 -11.03
C PHE A 140 2.09 -9.33 -11.93
N PRO A 141 2.29 -10.15 -12.99
CA PRO A 141 1.31 -10.33 -14.06
C PRO A 141 -0.01 -10.99 -13.60
N PHE A 142 -0.02 -11.66 -12.45
CA PHE A 142 -1.18 -12.38 -11.91
C PHE A 142 -1.69 -11.79 -10.59
N LEU A 143 -1.40 -10.51 -10.34
CA LEU A 143 -1.80 -9.84 -9.11
C LEU A 143 -3.33 -9.80 -8.97
N GLU A 144 -3.85 -10.33 -7.86
CA GLU A 144 -5.29 -10.36 -7.56
C GLU A 144 -5.70 -9.38 -6.46
N PHE A 145 -4.79 -9.08 -5.53
CA PHE A 145 -5.01 -8.18 -4.40
C PHE A 145 -3.90 -7.14 -4.32
N LEU A 146 -4.28 -5.86 -4.34
CA LEU A 146 -3.38 -4.73 -4.18
C LEU A 146 -3.85 -3.86 -3.01
N TYR A 147 -2.97 -3.68 -2.03
CA TYR A 147 -3.17 -2.78 -0.91
C TYR A 147 -2.12 -1.67 -0.95
N ILE A 148 -2.57 -0.43 -0.84
CA ILE A 148 -1.72 0.76 -0.86
C ILE A 148 -1.93 1.54 0.44
N SER A 149 -0.84 1.75 1.18
CA SER A 149 -0.80 2.59 2.37
C SER A 149 0.23 3.69 2.19
N ASN A 150 -0.23 4.84 1.71
CA ASN A 150 0.58 6.03 1.48
C ASN A 150 -0.37 7.23 1.49
N ASP A 151 -0.32 8.04 2.53
CA ASP A 151 -1.19 9.18 2.72
C ASP A 151 -0.65 10.46 2.08
N TYR A 152 0.48 10.39 1.39
CA TYR A 152 1.06 11.52 0.68
C TYR A 152 0.51 11.65 -0.75
N PRO A 153 0.23 12.88 -1.21
CA PRO A 153 -0.19 13.15 -2.58
C PRO A 153 0.90 12.82 -3.60
N GLN A 154 0.48 12.44 -4.81
CA GLN A 154 1.41 12.22 -5.93
C GLN A 154 1.98 13.57 -6.38
N LYS A 155 3.29 13.63 -6.68
CA LYS A 155 3.94 14.87 -7.10
C LYS A 155 3.71 15.17 -8.58
N HIS A 156 3.68 14.11 -9.40
CA HIS A 156 3.59 14.23 -10.84
C HIS A 156 2.31 13.55 -11.33
N ASN A 157 1.19 14.29 -11.28
CA ASN A 157 -0.06 13.92 -11.97
C ASN A 157 0.08 14.04 -13.51
N GLN A 158 1.27 13.77 -14.05
CA GLN A 158 1.51 13.84 -15.48
C GLN A 158 0.70 12.75 -16.18
N HIS A 159 0.17 13.13 -17.34
CA HIS A 159 -0.51 12.24 -18.26
C HIS A 159 0.52 11.30 -18.90
N SER A 160 0.97 10.28 -18.16
CA SER A 160 1.67 9.17 -18.77
C SER A 160 0.76 8.57 -19.85
N SER A 161 1.23 8.55 -21.09
CA SER A 161 0.52 7.94 -22.21
C SER A 161 0.58 6.42 -22.16
N THR A 162 1.39 5.84 -21.27
CA THR A 162 1.53 4.38 -21.19
C THR A 162 0.37 3.76 -20.44
N SER A 163 -0.24 2.72 -21.02
CA SER A 163 -1.25 1.90 -20.35
C SER A 163 -0.66 1.10 -19.18
N ILE A 164 -1.32 1.18 -18.03
CA ILE A 164 -1.06 0.37 -16.84
C ILE A 164 -2.22 -0.64 -16.75
N ILE A 165 -1.91 -1.92 -16.85
CA ILE A 165 -2.91 -2.98 -16.98
C ILE A 165 -2.74 -3.98 -15.84
N PHE A 166 -3.79 -4.14 -15.04
CA PHE A 166 -3.86 -5.17 -14.00
C PHE A 166 -4.93 -6.20 -14.37
N PRO A 167 -4.59 -7.21 -15.19
CA PRO A 167 -5.59 -8.09 -15.82
C PRO A 167 -6.32 -9.02 -14.84
N TYR A 168 -5.72 -9.28 -13.67
CA TYR A 168 -6.27 -10.20 -12.67
C TYR A 168 -6.65 -9.54 -11.35
N LEU A 169 -6.52 -8.22 -11.23
CA LEU A 169 -6.77 -7.52 -9.97
C LEU A 169 -8.26 -7.56 -9.65
N LYS A 170 -8.61 -8.24 -8.55
CA LYS A 170 -9.99 -8.39 -8.05
C LYS A 170 -10.27 -7.48 -6.87
N PHE A 171 -9.23 -7.18 -6.08
CA PHE A 171 -9.31 -6.42 -4.83
C PHE A 171 -8.32 -5.27 -4.83
N LEU A 172 -8.82 -4.04 -4.65
CA LEU A 172 -8.02 -2.84 -4.48
C LEU A 172 -8.38 -2.18 -3.14
N ASP A 173 -7.38 -2.05 -2.25
CA ASP A 173 -7.54 -1.39 -0.95
C ASP A 173 -6.70 -0.11 -0.88
N LEU A 174 -7.43 1.01 -0.78
CA LEU A 174 -6.96 2.38 -0.70
C LEU A 174 -7.40 3.06 0.61
N LYS A 175 -7.81 2.29 1.64
CA LYS A 175 -8.32 2.85 2.91
C LYS A 175 -7.32 3.80 3.58
N TRP A 176 -6.03 3.53 3.42
CA TRP A 176 -4.93 4.30 3.99
C TRP A 176 -4.10 5.03 2.93
N ALA A 177 -4.68 5.21 1.74
CA ALA A 177 -4.06 5.92 0.64
C ALA A 177 -4.59 7.36 0.54
N HIS A 178 -3.77 8.27 0.00
CA HIS A 178 -4.22 9.58 -0.45
C HIS A 178 -5.26 9.46 -1.57
N ILE A 179 -6.09 10.49 -1.76
CA ILE A 179 -7.17 10.48 -2.75
C ILE A 179 -6.64 10.36 -4.19
N ASP A 180 -5.45 10.91 -4.47
CA ASP A 180 -4.80 10.85 -5.79
C ASP A 180 -4.65 9.42 -6.31
N TYR A 181 -4.38 8.44 -5.44
CA TYR A 181 -4.31 7.04 -5.85
C TYR A 181 -5.68 6.53 -6.34
N ALA A 182 -6.77 6.96 -5.70
CA ALA A 182 -8.10 6.62 -6.18
C ALA A 182 -8.40 7.28 -7.54
N GLU A 183 -7.98 8.53 -7.74
CA GLU A 183 -8.09 9.21 -9.04
C GLU A 183 -7.27 8.48 -10.12
N LEU A 184 -6.03 8.11 -9.80
CA LEU A 184 -5.16 7.31 -10.66
C LEU A 184 -5.82 6.00 -11.09
N PHE A 185 -6.29 5.21 -10.12
CA PHE A 185 -6.83 3.88 -10.42
C PHE A 185 -8.21 3.93 -11.08
N LEU A 186 -9.05 4.90 -10.73
CA LEU A 186 -10.46 4.89 -11.09
C LEU A 186 -10.83 5.85 -12.22
N LEU A 187 -10.07 6.94 -12.41
CA LEU A 187 -10.39 7.99 -13.39
C LEU A 187 -9.42 8.06 -14.57
N LYS A 188 -8.17 7.61 -14.43
CA LYS A 188 -7.23 7.66 -15.56
C LYS A 188 -7.61 6.65 -16.66
N LYS A 189 -7.72 7.14 -17.89
CA LYS A 189 -8.09 6.36 -19.08
C LYS A 189 -7.08 5.26 -19.46
N ASN A 190 -5.83 5.44 -19.06
CA ASN A 190 -4.75 4.48 -19.31
C ASN A 190 -4.62 3.43 -18.19
N MET A 191 -5.50 3.44 -17.18
CA MET A 191 -5.55 2.40 -16.14
C MET A 191 -6.66 1.39 -16.44
N TYR A 192 -6.28 0.11 -16.57
CA TYR A 192 -7.20 -0.97 -16.91
C TYR A 192 -7.29 -2.00 -15.79
N LEU A 193 -8.47 -2.09 -15.16
CA LEU A 193 -8.77 -2.95 -14.02
C LEU A 193 -9.92 -3.91 -14.34
N SER A 194 -9.75 -4.73 -15.38
CA SER A 194 -10.86 -5.48 -16.03
C SER A 194 -11.61 -6.46 -15.12
N ARG A 195 -10.98 -6.92 -14.03
CA ARG A 195 -11.57 -7.89 -13.09
C ARG A 195 -11.80 -7.31 -11.70
N LEU A 196 -11.61 -6.01 -11.51
CA LEU A 196 -11.77 -5.39 -10.20
C LEU A 196 -13.25 -5.49 -9.80
N SER A 197 -13.48 -6.14 -8.67
CA SER A 197 -14.83 -6.38 -8.14
C SER A 197 -14.98 -5.82 -6.73
N ASN A 198 -13.88 -5.59 -6.01
CA ASN A 198 -13.87 -5.14 -4.64
C ASN A 198 -12.96 -3.92 -4.48
N LEU A 199 -13.54 -2.78 -4.10
CA LEU A 199 -12.82 -1.55 -3.80
C LEU A 199 -13.05 -1.16 -2.34
N PHE A 200 -11.95 -0.99 -1.60
CA PHE A 200 -11.97 -0.44 -0.24
C PHE A 200 -11.34 0.94 -0.26
N MET A 201 -12.10 1.96 0.13
CA MET A 201 -11.59 3.33 0.29
C MET A 201 -12.46 4.10 1.29
N LYS A 202 -11.99 5.28 1.70
CA LYS A 202 -12.79 6.19 2.54
C LYS A 202 -13.98 6.71 1.73
N TYR A 203 -15.14 6.79 2.37
CA TYR A 203 -16.37 7.26 1.74
C TYR A 203 -16.23 8.69 1.23
N GLU A 204 -15.60 9.55 2.03
CA GLU A 204 -15.38 10.97 1.70
C GLU A 204 -14.57 11.10 0.42
N SER A 205 -13.47 10.32 0.32
CA SER A 205 -12.63 10.28 -0.88
C SER A 205 -13.44 9.82 -2.10
N LEU A 206 -14.30 8.81 -1.96
CA LEU A 206 -15.13 8.33 -3.05
C LEU A 206 -16.13 9.40 -3.52
N ILE A 207 -16.79 10.08 -2.58
CA ILE A 207 -17.73 11.16 -2.89
C ILE A 207 -17.01 12.31 -3.61
N THR A 208 -15.81 12.67 -3.15
CA THR A 208 -15.01 13.72 -3.78
C THR A 208 -14.63 13.35 -5.23
N ILE A 209 -14.03 12.19 -5.47
CA ILE A 209 -13.61 11.81 -6.83
C ILE A 209 -14.79 11.63 -7.80
N THR A 210 -15.94 11.19 -7.28
CA THR A 210 -17.14 10.99 -8.09
C THR A 210 -17.99 12.25 -8.24
N ASN A 211 -17.62 13.34 -7.56
CA ASN A 211 -18.46 14.53 -7.37
C ASN A 211 -19.90 14.14 -6.98
N ASN A 212 -20.06 13.42 -5.87
CA ASN A 212 -21.36 12.86 -5.44
C ASN A 212 -22.03 11.98 -6.51
N PHE A 213 -21.24 11.20 -7.25
CA PHE A 213 -21.69 10.37 -8.39
C PHE A 213 -22.34 11.15 -9.53
N THR A 214 -21.98 12.42 -9.71
CA THR A 214 -22.44 13.26 -10.84
C THR A 214 -21.40 13.39 -11.95
N ASN A 215 -20.16 12.93 -11.73
CA ASN A 215 -19.10 13.02 -12.72
C ASN A 215 -19.14 11.84 -13.71
N ASP A 216 -19.47 12.12 -14.98
CA ASP A 216 -19.53 11.11 -16.05
C ASP A 216 -18.19 10.41 -16.32
N ALA A 217 -17.06 11.06 -16.02
CA ALA A 217 -15.73 10.46 -16.19
C ALA A 217 -15.53 9.22 -15.30
N THR A 218 -16.31 9.09 -14.23
CA THR A 218 -16.27 7.92 -13.34
C THR A 218 -16.91 6.68 -13.97
N GLN A 219 -17.60 6.77 -15.10
CA GLN A 219 -18.26 5.61 -15.67
C GLN A 219 -17.30 4.57 -16.28
N PHE A 220 -16.03 4.93 -16.57
CA PHE A 220 -15.11 4.06 -17.32
C PHE A 220 -14.72 2.79 -16.57
N ASN A 221 -14.32 2.92 -15.30
CA ASN A 221 -13.96 1.76 -14.47
C ASN A 221 -15.11 1.31 -13.56
N PHE A 222 -16.10 2.16 -13.25
CA PHE A 222 -17.15 1.84 -12.27
C PHE A 222 -18.27 0.91 -12.71
N GLY A 223 -18.28 0.46 -13.97
CA GLY A 223 -19.39 -0.33 -14.53
C GLY A 223 -19.68 -1.67 -13.82
N ASN A 224 -18.70 -2.26 -13.12
CA ASN A 224 -18.75 -3.66 -12.65
C ASN A 224 -18.44 -3.87 -11.15
N PHE A 225 -18.44 -2.82 -10.30
CA PHE A 225 -17.96 -2.95 -8.91
C PHE A 225 -19.02 -3.39 -7.90
N HIS A 226 -18.61 -4.27 -6.97
CA HIS A 226 -19.17 -4.32 -5.64
C HIS A 226 -18.39 -3.35 -4.75
N LEU A 227 -19.08 -2.28 -4.34
CA LEU A 227 -18.48 -1.19 -3.60
C LEU A 227 -18.62 -1.48 -2.09
N HIS A 228 -17.49 -1.70 -1.41
CA HIS A 228 -17.45 -1.86 0.04
C HIS A 228 -17.08 -0.53 0.69
N ILE A 229 -18.10 0.18 1.17
CA ILE A 229 -17.91 1.48 1.82
C ILE A 229 -17.78 1.25 3.33
N THR A 230 -16.60 1.55 3.87
CA THR A 230 -16.44 1.74 5.32
C THR A 230 -16.86 3.17 5.68
N ALA A 231 -18.08 3.33 6.20
CA ALA A 231 -18.52 4.61 6.78
C ALA A 231 -17.75 4.88 8.09
N PRO A 232 -17.33 6.14 8.36
CA PRO A 232 -16.80 6.49 9.66
C PRO A 232 -17.98 6.51 10.65
N PHE A 233 -17.98 5.50 11.52
CA PHE A 233 -18.93 5.29 12.61
C PHE A 233 -20.35 4.87 12.18
N THR A 234 -20.68 3.63 12.54
CA THR A 234 -21.94 2.89 12.38
C THR A 234 -22.25 2.35 10.98
N SER A 235 -22.37 1.01 10.92
CA SER A 235 -22.82 0.16 9.80
C SER A 235 -21.94 0.08 8.53
N THR A 236 -21.36 -1.09 8.31
CA THR A 236 -20.83 -1.55 7.02
C THR A 236 -21.95 -1.52 5.98
N PHE A 237 -21.84 -0.68 4.95
CA PHE A 237 -22.74 -0.72 3.80
C PHE A 237 -22.15 -1.67 2.76
N ILE A 238 -22.85 -2.77 2.46
CA ILE A 238 -22.57 -3.64 1.32
C ILE A 238 -23.55 -3.27 0.21
N ALA A 239 -23.06 -2.66 -0.87
CA ALA A 239 -23.86 -2.41 -2.06
C ALA A 239 -23.80 -3.65 -2.97
N TYR A 240 -24.86 -4.46 -2.97
CA TYR A 240 -25.01 -5.55 -3.93
C TYR A 240 -25.49 -5.02 -5.28
N HIS A 241 -24.88 -5.52 -6.35
CA HIS A 241 -25.42 -5.41 -7.70
C HIS A 241 -25.82 -6.83 -8.13
N GLU A 242 -27.10 -7.16 -8.08
CA GLU A 242 -27.61 -8.40 -8.66
C GLU A 242 -27.73 -8.24 -10.18
N THR A 243 -26.87 -8.90 -10.93
CA THR A 243 -27.11 -9.16 -12.35
C THR A 243 -28.04 -10.36 -12.47
N ALA A 244 -29.31 -10.12 -12.79
CA ALA A 244 -30.25 -11.17 -13.16
C ALA A 244 -29.89 -11.70 -14.56
N THR A 245 -29.45 -12.96 -14.63
CA THR A 245 -29.31 -13.71 -15.88
C THR A 245 -30.70 -14.17 -16.33
N GLN A 246 -31.19 -13.67 -17.46
CA GLN A 246 -32.20 -14.35 -18.28
C GLN A 246 -31.76 -14.40 -19.74
N PRO A 247 -32.07 -15.50 -20.47
CA PRO A 247 -31.62 -15.68 -21.84
C PRO A 247 -32.59 -15.07 -22.88
N ILE A 248 -31.97 -14.47 -23.91
CA ILE A 248 -32.36 -14.39 -25.33
C ILE A 248 -33.55 -13.47 -25.73
N SER A 249 -33.16 -12.35 -26.37
CA SER A 249 -33.57 -11.85 -27.71
C SER A 249 -34.14 -10.41 -27.79
N LYS A 250 -33.59 -9.71 -28.80
CA LYS A 250 -34.04 -8.48 -29.50
C LYS A 250 -33.50 -7.13 -29.00
N SER A 251 -32.67 -6.55 -29.89
CA SER A 251 -32.34 -5.14 -30.20
C SER A 251 -32.14 -4.10 -29.07
N PRO A 252 -31.12 -3.23 -29.18
CA PRO A 252 -30.73 -2.33 -28.10
C PRO A 252 -31.73 -1.17 -27.99
N SER A 253 -32.47 -1.10 -26.89
CA SER A 253 -33.27 0.07 -26.53
C SER A 253 -32.50 0.97 -25.56
N LYS A 254 -32.68 2.28 -25.69
CA LYS A 254 -32.07 3.38 -24.91
C LYS A 254 -32.37 3.37 -23.40
N ASN A 255 -32.80 2.24 -22.82
CA ASN A 255 -33.35 2.15 -21.47
C ASN A 255 -32.35 1.75 -20.36
N GLU A 256 -31.14 1.27 -20.67
CA GLU A 256 -30.16 0.94 -19.62
C GLU A 256 -29.62 2.17 -18.88
N SER A 257 -29.49 3.31 -19.56
CA SER A 257 -29.05 4.57 -18.95
C SER A 257 -30.08 5.08 -17.91
N TYR A 258 -31.37 4.93 -18.19
CA TYR A 258 -32.46 5.37 -17.31
C TYR A 258 -32.55 4.54 -16.01
N THR A 259 -32.27 3.24 -16.08
CA THR A 259 -32.34 2.34 -14.92
C THR A 259 -31.18 2.58 -13.96
N LYS A 260 -29.96 2.83 -14.49
CA LYS A 260 -28.79 3.23 -13.70
C LYS A 260 -29.01 4.57 -12.99
N GLN A 261 -29.57 5.56 -13.69
CA GLN A 261 -29.85 6.89 -13.12
C GLN A 261 -30.89 6.83 -11.98
N ARG A 262 -31.94 6.00 -12.11
CA ARG A 262 -32.94 5.80 -11.03
C ARG A 262 -32.38 5.08 -9.80
N TYR A 263 -31.42 4.17 -9.96
CA TYR A 263 -30.79 3.48 -8.84
C TYR A 263 -29.90 4.44 -8.02
N PHE A 264 -29.08 5.25 -8.69
CA PHE A 264 -28.27 6.29 -8.03
C PHE A 264 -29.12 7.37 -7.35
N GLN A 265 -30.25 7.78 -7.94
CA GLN A 265 -31.20 8.68 -7.30
C GLN A 265 -31.85 8.07 -6.03
N ARG A 266 -32.04 6.75 -5.97
CA ARG A 266 -32.55 6.05 -4.76
C ARG A 266 -31.49 6.01 -3.66
N LEU A 267 -30.22 5.79 -3.99
CA LEU A 267 -29.09 5.89 -3.05
C LEU A 267 -28.94 7.31 -2.48
N GLN A 268 -29.00 8.35 -3.32
CA GLN A 268 -28.96 9.75 -2.88
C GLN A 268 -30.14 10.10 -1.94
N LYS A 269 -31.36 9.64 -2.24
CA LYS A 269 -32.54 9.87 -1.38
C LYS A 269 -32.46 9.16 -0.01
N SER A 270 -31.84 7.99 0.04
CA SER A 270 -31.60 7.26 1.30
C SER A 270 -30.63 8.02 2.22
N LEU A 271 -29.54 8.55 1.65
CA LEU A 271 -28.49 9.26 2.37
C LEU A 271 -28.95 10.64 2.90
N VAL A 272 -29.78 11.37 2.14
CA VAL A 272 -30.35 12.65 2.60
C VAL A 272 -31.29 12.45 3.80
N ARG A 273 -32.08 11.37 3.82
CA ARG A 273 -32.97 11.06 4.96
C ARG A 273 -32.22 10.74 6.25
N HIS A 274 -31.00 10.23 6.18
CA HIS A 274 -30.16 9.99 7.35
C HIS A 274 -29.55 11.28 7.92
N ARG A 275 -29.16 12.26 7.09
CA ARG A 275 -28.67 13.58 7.56
C ARG A 275 -29.76 14.43 8.22
N SER A 276 -31.02 14.32 7.80
CA SER A 276 -32.13 15.05 8.42
C SER A 276 -32.53 14.53 9.82
N ARG A 277 -32.01 13.37 10.24
CA ARG A 277 -32.29 12.78 11.56
C ARG A 277 -31.20 13.04 12.60
N SER A 278 -30.06 13.62 12.21
CA SER A 278 -28.94 13.90 13.13
C SER A 278 -28.86 15.34 13.64
N SER A 279 -29.84 16.20 13.32
CA SER A 279 -29.90 17.60 13.77
C SER A 279 -30.89 17.81 14.92
N PHE A 280 -30.77 17.05 16.00
CA PHE A 280 -31.41 17.34 17.27
C PHE A 280 -30.53 16.74 18.36
N TYR A 281 -29.50 17.47 18.79
CA TYR A 281 -28.91 17.42 20.14
C TYR A 281 -27.67 18.33 20.14
N SER A 282 -27.83 19.56 20.60
CA SER A 282 -26.81 20.27 21.40
C SER A 282 -27.34 21.65 21.79
N ASN A 283 -27.80 21.75 23.03
CA ASN A 283 -27.95 23.01 23.73
C ASN A 283 -27.50 22.76 25.18
N SER A 284 -26.41 23.40 25.62
CA SER A 284 -26.25 23.96 26.98
C SER A 284 -24.82 24.49 27.25
N ASN A 285 -24.81 25.77 27.64
CA ASN A 285 -24.03 26.41 28.71
C ASN A 285 -22.60 26.92 28.45
N SER A 286 -22.54 28.25 28.34
CA SER A 286 -21.48 29.16 28.84
C SER A 286 -21.65 29.39 30.37
N PRO A 287 -20.95 30.32 31.06
CA PRO A 287 -19.60 30.92 30.90
C PRO A 287 -18.81 30.96 32.24
N SER A 288 -17.53 31.37 32.24
CA SER A 288 -17.00 32.49 33.06
C SER A 288 -15.47 32.47 33.30
N SER A 289 -14.97 33.69 33.47
CA SER A 289 -13.63 34.24 33.68
C SER A 289 -12.86 33.77 34.94
N SER A 290 -11.52 33.80 34.91
CA SER A 290 -10.70 34.88 35.54
C SER A 290 -9.19 34.56 35.73
N ARG A 291 -8.38 35.57 35.35
CA ARG A 291 -7.12 36.10 35.92
C ARG A 291 -6.06 35.21 36.62
N SER A 292 -4.83 35.37 36.09
CA SER A 292 -3.54 35.62 36.77
C SER A 292 -2.86 34.53 37.62
N ARG A 293 -1.63 34.14 37.27
CA ARG A 293 -0.39 34.60 37.94
C ARG A 293 0.86 33.95 37.33
N SER A 294 1.86 34.80 37.20
CA SER A 294 3.26 34.50 36.92
C SER A 294 3.90 33.65 38.02
N ARG A 295 4.70 32.65 37.63
CA ARG A 295 5.80 32.13 38.44
C ARG A 295 6.85 31.46 37.55
N SER A 296 8.04 32.04 37.61
CA SER A 296 9.29 31.55 37.02
C SER A 296 9.76 30.27 37.72
N HIS A 297 9.93 29.18 36.96
CA HIS A 297 10.76 28.07 37.38
C HIS A 297 11.73 27.66 36.27
N ARG A 298 13.01 27.60 36.66
CA ARG A 298 14.15 27.11 35.90
C ARG A 298 13.82 25.76 35.26
N GLN A 299 13.82 25.71 33.93
CA GLN A 299 13.92 24.46 33.20
C GLN A 299 15.39 24.04 33.12
N VAL A 300 15.68 22.88 33.70
CA VAL A 300 16.83 22.04 33.35
C VAL A 300 16.63 21.62 31.90
N LYS A 301 17.61 21.92 31.03
CA LYS A 301 17.60 21.57 29.61
C LYS A 301 17.66 20.05 29.45
N SER A 302 16.53 19.44 29.14
CA SER A 302 16.46 18.09 28.57
C SER A 302 17.12 18.07 27.17
N PRO A 303 17.76 16.98 26.74
CA PRO A 303 18.37 16.90 25.41
C PRO A 303 17.27 17.01 24.36
N SER A 304 17.43 17.96 23.44
CA SER A 304 16.52 18.17 22.31
C SER A 304 16.41 16.90 21.48
N ARG A 305 15.16 16.48 21.19
CA ARG A 305 14.87 15.53 20.11
C ARG A 305 15.49 16.06 18.82
N TYR A 306 16.51 15.37 18.32
CA TYR A 306 17.21 15.75 17.09
C TYR A 306 16.30 15.45 15.89
N ASN A 307 16.03 16.48 15.09
CA ASN A 307 15.30 16.37 13.82
C ASN A 307 16.22 15.74 12.76
N CYS A 308 15.98 14.47 12.39
CA CYS A 308 16.57 13.81 11.21
C CYS A 308 16.27 14.59 9.91
N SER A 309 15.21 15.42 9.86
CA SER A 309 14.73 16.03 8.60
C SER A 309 15.60 17.15 8.04
N GLN A 310 16.44 17.82 8.84
CA GLN A 310 17.16 19.02 8.38
C GLN A 310 18.49 18.76 7.66
N ARG A 311 18.99 17.52 7.62
CA ARG A 311 20.35 17.24 7.09
C ARG A 311 20.43 16.55 5.74
N TYR A 312 19.30 16.16 5.12
CA TYR A 312 19.31 15.40 3.86
C TYR A 312 18.71 16.12 2.64
N SER A 313 18.24 17.37 2.78
CA SER A 313 17.74 18.15 1.64
C SER A 313 18.80 18.46 0.58
N SER A 314 20.10 18.30 0.89
CA SER A 314 21.20 18.54 -0.06
C SER A 314 21.53 17.34 -0.94
N PHE A 315 20.97 16.15 -0.71
CA PHE A 315 21.30 14.94 -1.49
C PHE A 315 20.40 14.73 -2.72
N TYR A 316 19.19 15.29 -2.73
CA TYR A 316 18.21 15.12 -3.82
C TYR A 316 18.15 16.31 -4.80
N GLN A 317 19.07 17.27 -4.72
CA GLN A 317 19.16 18.37 -5.69
C GLN A 317 20.12 18.09 -6.86
N ASN A 318 20.82 16.95 -6.89
CA ASN A 318 21.84 16.64 -7.90
C ASN A 318 21.65 15.26 -8.59
N CYS A 319 20.41 14.77 -8.72
CA CYS A 319 20.10 13.59 -9.57
C CYS A 319 18.95 13.91 -10.50
#